data_AF-A0A847XAS1-F1
#
_entry.id   AF-A0A847XAS1-F1
#
_cell.length_a   1.000
_cell.length_b   1.000
_cell.length_c   1.000
_cell.angle_alpha   90.00
_cell.angle_beta   90.00
_cell.angle_gamma   90.00
#
_symmetry.space_group_name_H-M   'P 1'
#
loop_
_entity.id
_entity.type
_entity.pdbx_description
1 polymer ?
#
loop_
_entity_poly.entity_id
_entity_poly.type
_entity_poly.pdbx_seq_one_letter_code
_entity_poly.pdbx_strand_id
1 'polypeptide(L)' 'SGYQYTSPNFKLMLDRQGFYMKRLQRRFKNQTPSEVRNQALTSDNPEYYPIPINLTIEKYWRSLKGKKTVI' A
#
# COMPACT_ATOMS: atom_id res chain seq x y z
N SER A 1 5.59 -7.66 31.59
CA SER A 1 4.12 -7.59 31.70
C SER A 1 3.56 -7.49 30.30
N GLY A 2 3.03 -8.59 29.76
CA GLY A 2 2.53 -8.63 28.37
C GLY A 2 1.07 -8.23 28.33
N TYR A 3 0.70 -7.27 27.48
CA TYR A 3 -0.70 -6.93 27.23
C TYR A 3 -1.42 -8.18 26.70
N GLN A 4 -2.24 -8.81 27.53
CA GLN A 4 -3.14 -9.86 27.09
C GLN A 4 -4.31 -9.18 26.37
N TYR A 5 -4.30 -9.24 25.04
CA TYR A 5 -5.41 -8.78 24.23
C TYR A 5 -6.57 -9.77 24.37
N THR A 6 -7.61 -9.38 25.11
CA THR A 6 -8.76 -10.25 25.47
C THR A 6 -9.85 -10.31 24.40
N SER A 7 -9.77 -9.49 23.36
CA SER A 7 -10.77 -9.46 22.28
C SER A 7 -10.37 -10.39 21.13
N PRO A 8 -11.20 -11.41 20.78
CA PRO A 8 -10.95 -12.29 19.65
C PRO A 8 -10.80 -11.56 18.32
N ASN A 9 -11.57 -10.47 18.11
CA ASN A 9 -11.51 -9.65 16.90
C ASN A 9 -10.17 -8.92 16.78
N PHE A 10 -9.64 -8.42 17.90
CA PHE A 10 -8.35 -7.74 17.90
C PHE A 10 -7.20 -8.70 17.64
N LYS A 11 -7.25 -9.91 18.21
CA LYS A 11 -6.29 -10.96 17.90
C LYS A 11 -6.31 -11.34 16.41
N LEU A 12 -7.50 -11.54 15.84
CA LEU A 12 -7.65 -11.83 14.42
C LEU A 12 -7.09 -10.70 13.53
N MET A 13 -7.31 -9.44 13.92
CA MET A 13 -6.75 -8.28 13.23
C MET A 13 -5.21 -8.28 13.27
N LEU A 14 -4.61 -8.54 14.43
CA LEU A 14 -3.16 -8.63 14.59
C LEU A 14 -2.55 -9.77 13.78
N ASP A 15 -3.18 -10.95 13.81
CA ASP A 15 -2.73 -12.11 13.04
C ASP A 15 -2.80 -11.82 11.54
N ARG A 16 -3.88 -11.17 11.09
CA ARG A 16 -4.05 -10.71 9.71
C ARG A 16 -2.97 -9.69 9.33
N GLN A 17 -2.69 -8.73 10.19
CA GLN A 17 -1.62 -7.75 9.96
C GLN A 17 -0.26 -8.43 9.85
N GLY A 18 0.07 -9.31 10.79
CA GLY A 18 1.31 -10.09 10.80
C GLY A 18 1.48 -10.95 9.54
N PHE A 19 0.39 -11.54 9.04
CA PHE A 19 0.39 -12.26 7.77
C PHE A 19 0.74 -11.34 6.60
N TYR A 20 0.10 -10.17 6.46
CA TYR A 20 0.39 -9.24 5.36
C TYR A 20 1.80 -8.66 5.41
N MET A 21 2.33 -8.39 6.60
CA MET A 21 3.67 -7.81 6.77
C MET A 21 4.81 -8.76 6.35
N LYS A 22 4.54 -10.06 6.17
CA LYS A 22 5.51 -11.07 5.76
C LYS A 22 5.43 -11.46 4.28
N ARG A 23 4.50 -10.88 3.51
CA ARG A 23 4.30 -11.25 2.10
C ARG A 23 5.21 -10.43 1.19
N LEU A 24 5.93 -11.11 0.31
CA LEU A 24 6.74 -10.47 -0.73
C LEU A 24 5.85 -9.64 -1.67
N GLN A 25 6.29 -8.43 -1.97
CA GLN A 25 5.57 -7.52 -2.84
C GLN A 25 6.37 -7.22 -4.10
N ARG A 26 5.82 -7.61 -5.26
CA ARG A 26 6.45 -7.37 -6.57
C ARG A 26 6.78 -5.89 -6.80
N ARG A 27 5.93 -4.99 -6.32
CA ARG A 27 6.15 -3.54 -6.42
C ARG A 27 7.41 -3.07 -5.69
N PHE A 28 7.79 -3.75 -4.61
CA PHE A 28 8.94 -3.42 -3.78
C PHE A 28 10.09 -4.41 -4.00
N LYS A 29 10.39 -4.73 -5.26
CA LYS A 29 11.48 -5.66 -5.63
C LYS A 29 11.41 -7.01 -4.91
N ASN A 30 10.19 -7.51 -4.69
CA ASN A 30 9.89 -8.73 -3.92
C ASN A 30 10.30 -8.68 -2.44
N GLN A 31 10.40 -7.49 -1.85
CA GLN A 31 10.57 -7.32 -0.41
C GLN A 31 9.22 -7.36 0.31
N THR A 32 9.27 -7.72 1.59
CA THR A 32 8.13 -7.65 2.49
C THR A 32 7.88 -6.21 2.97
N PRO A 33 6.65 -5.86 3.37
CA PRO A 33 6.36 -4.56 3.98
C PRO A 33 7.28 -4.19 5.15
N SER A 34 7.63 -5.17 5.99
CA SER A 34 8.54 -4.94 7.12
C SER A 34 9.94 -4.56 6.67
N GLU A 35 10.48 -5.23 5.66
CA GLU A 35 11.81 -4.91 5.10
C GLU A 35 11.82 -3.52 4.47
N VAL A 36 10.82 -3.21 3.65
CA VAL A 36 10.68 -1.88 3.02
C VAL A 36 10.58 -0.79 4.07
N ARG A 37 9.79 -1.02 5.13
CA ARG A 37 9.66 -0.07 6.25
C ARG A 37 10.99 0.14 6.95
N ASN A 38 11.70 -0.94 7.28
CA ASN A 38 12.99 -0.84 7.97
C ASN A 38 14.00 -0.09 7.12
N GLN A 39 14.10 -0.41 5.82
CA GLN A 39 15.01 0.27 4.90
C GLN A 39 14.70 1.76 4.75
N ALA A 40 13.42 2.12 4.68
CA ALA A 40 13.02 3.52 4.62
C ALA A 40 13.35 4.30 5.91
N LEU A 41 13.28 3.63 7.07
CA LEU A 41 13.61 4.26 8.37
C LEU A 41 15.11 4.42 8.58
N THR A 42 15.94 3.60 7.96
CA THR A 42 17.40 3.60 8.14
C THR A 42 18.17 4.29 7.02
N SER A 43 17.50 4.68 5.93
CA SER A 43 18.14 5.33 4.78
C SER A 43 17.95 6.83 4.84
N ASP A 44 19.03 7.58 4.64
CA ASP A 44 18.97 9.05 4.47
C ASP A 44 18.21 9.44 3.20
N ASN A 45 18.21 8.56 2.19
CA ASN A 45 17.48 8.74 0.94
C ASN A 45 16.61 7.50 0.64
N PRO A 46 15.35 7.47 1.13
CA PRO A 46 14.47 6.32 0.94
C PRO A 46 14.08 6.13 -0.54
N GLU A 47 13.92 4.87 -0.95
CA GLU A 47 13.52 4.55 -2.33
C GLU A 47 12.09 5.01 -2.62
N TYR A 48 11.92 5.75 -3.71
CA TYR A 48 10.63 6.23 -4.15
C TYR A 48 9.93 5.23 -5.07
N TYR A 49 8.72 4.81 -4.68
CA TYR A 49 7.87 3.92 -5.45
C TYR A 49 6.67 4.69 -6.02
N PRO A 50 6.72 5.19 -7.28
CA PRO A 50 5.60 5.92 -7.87
C PRO A 50 4.37 5.01 -7.98
N ILE A 51 3.19 5.62 -7.88
CA ILE A 51 1.92 4.95 -8.15
C ILE A 51 1.75 4.95 -9.67
N PRO A 52 1.63 3.78 -10.34
CA PRO A 52 1.44 3.75 -11.78
C PRO A 52 0.10 4.38 -12.15
N ILE A 53 0.06 5.03 -13.32
CA ILE A 53 -1.17 5.64 -13.84
C ILE A 53 -2.22 4.56 -14.06
N ASN A 54 -3.42 4.78 -13.53
CA ASN A 54 -4.57 3.95 -13.83
C ASN A 54 -5.20 4.44 -15.15
N LEU A 55 -4.93 3.70 -16.24
CA LEU A 55 -5.40 4.04 -17.58
C LEU A 55 -6.93 4.13 -17.69
N THR A 56 -7.68 3.36 -16.89
CA THR A 56 -9.14 3.42 -16.87
C THR A 56 -9.63 4.74 -16.29
N ILE A 57 -9.03 5.19 -15.19
CA ILE A 57 -9.32 6.48 -14.57
C ILE A 57 -8.96 7.63 -15.52
N GLU A 58 -7.79 7.55 -16.17
CA GLU A 58 -7.38 8.57 -17.14
C GLU A 58 -8.35 8.67 -18.32
N LYS A 59 -8.74 7.53 -18.90
CA LYS A 59 -9.75 7.46 -19.99
C LYS A 59 -11.07 8.07 -19.56
N TYR A 60 -11.52 7.76 -18.34
CA TYR A 60 -12.76 8.30 -17.78
C TYR A 60 -12.71 9.84 -17.69
N TRP A 61 -11.64 10.40 -17.14
CA TRP A 61 -11.47 11.86 -17.06
C TRP A 61 -11.39 12.52 -18.44
N ARG A 62 -10.71 11.90 -19.41
CA ARG A 62 -10.66 12.40 -20.80
C ARG A 62 -12.06 12.45 -21.41
N SER A 63 -12.87 11.40 -21.21
CA SER A 63 -14.28 11.36 -21.65
C SER A 63 -15.12 12.49 -21.05
N LEU A 64 -14.94 12.77 -19.76
CA LEU A 64 -15.64 13.89 -19.11
C LEU A 64 -15.25 15.26 -19.66
N LYS A 65 -13.95 15.48 -19.94
CA LYS A 65 -13.46 16.74 -20.53
C LYS A 65 -13.98 16.96 -21.96
N GLY A 66 -14.03 15.90 -22.77
CA GLY A 66 -14.59 15.97 -24.12
C GLY A 66 -16.07 16.36 -24.13
N LYS A 67 -16.86 15.83 -23.18
CA LYS A 67 -18.28 16.19 -23.03
C LYS A 67 -18.52 17.63 -22.60
N LYS A 68 -17.62 18.22 -21.79
CA LYS A 68 -17.72 19.61 -21.33
C LYS A 68 -17.46 20.66 -22.41
N THR A 69 -16.82 20.29 -23.52
CA THR A 69 -16.41 21.23 -24.58
C THR A 69 -17.51 21.42 -25.64
N VAL A 70 -18.59 20.65 -25.58
CA VAL A 70 -19.75 20.75 -26.48
C VAL A 70 -20.87 21.51 -25.76
N ILE A 71 -20.64 22.79 -25.44
CA ILE A 71 -21.65 23.77 -25.01
C ILE A 71 -21.24 25.13 -25.54
#